data_AF-A0A534QZQ9-F1
#
_entry.id   AF-A0A534QZQ9-F1
#
_cell.length_a   1.000
_cell.length_b   1.000
_cell.length_c   1.000
_cell.angle_alpha   90.00
_cell.angle_beta   90.00
_cell.angle_gamma   90.00
#
_symmetry.space_group_name_H-M   'P 1'
#
loop_
_entity.id
_entity.type
_entity.pdbx_description
1 polymer ?
#
loop_
_entity_poly.entity_id
_entity_poly.type
_entity_poly.pdbx_seq_one_letter_code
_entity_poly.pdbx_strand_id
1 'polypeptide(L)'
;MPDAESLPEPEPQPKKRRRRIAYLRSGLYTKRPALPGPDTPVGAVLAERRQALINDLSGQAACSAQLALVDLAIRQWLLLDSVDGYLLTLPSLVDRRHRRVWQIVLDRNALAASLERTLVRLGVERRAKPVPTLEEYMAAKDAEG
;
A
#
# COMPACT_ATOMS: atom_id res chain seq x y z
N MET A 1 -77.42 -3.07 24.94
CA MET A 1 -76.55 -3.13 23.75
C MET A 1 -75.49 -2.06 23.95
N PRO A 2 -74.22 -2.41 24.15
CA PRO A 2 -73.17 -1.41 24.35
C PRO A 2 -72.81 -0.79 23.01
N ASP A 3 -72.81 0.54 22.94
CA ASP A 3 -72.37 1.29 21.78
C ASP A 3 -70.87 1.07 21.58
N ALA A 4 -70.51 0.58 20.40
CA ALA A 4 -69.14 0.29 20.02
C ALA A 4 -68.31 1.57 20.05
N GLU A 5 -67.34 1.63 20.97
CA GLU A 5 -66.29 2.64 21.01
C GLU A 5 -65.65 2.80 19.62
N SER A 6 -65.93 3.93 18.98
CA SER A 6 -65.22 4.35 17.77
C SER A 6 -63.80 4.72 18.16
N LEU A 7 -62.87 3.78 18.06
CA LEU A 7 -61.45 4.08 18.17
C LEU A 7 -61.07 5.11 17.09
N PRO A 8 -60.37 6.20 17.42
CA PRO A 8 -59.94 7.19 16.44
C PRO A 8 -58.99 6.54 15.43
N GLU A 9 -59.21 6.78 14.14
CA GLU A 9 -58.34 6.28 13.08
C GLU A 9 -56.90 6.76 13.30
N PRO A 10 -55.89 5.87 13.18
CA PRO A 10 -54.51 6.26 13.41
C PRO A 10 -54.07 7.28 12.35
N GLU A 11 -53.57 8.43 12.82
CA GLU A 11 -53.08 9.49 11.95
C GLU A 11 -52.02 8.96 10.95
N PRO A 12 -52.08 9.38 9.67
CA PRO A 12 -51.16 8.90 8.66
C PRO A 12 -49.73 9.34 8.98
N GLN A 13 -48.88 8.40 9.38
CA GLN A 13 -47.49 8.70 9.70
C GLN A 13 -46.73 9.23 8.47
N PRO A 14 -45.85 10.24 8.64
CA PRO A 14 -45.10 10.82 7.54
C PRO A 14 -44.20 9.77 6.89
N LYS A 15 -44.43 9.48 5.59
CA LYS A 15 -43.59 8.57 4.80
C LYS A 15 -42.14 9.07 4.82
N LYS A 16 -41.23 8.31 5.42
CA LYS A 16 -39.79 8.63 5.45
C LYS A 16 -39.30 8.89 4.02
N ARG A 17 -38.82 10.10 3.73
CA ARG A 17 -38.23 10.45 2.44
C ARG A 17 -37.11 9.45 2.13
N ARG A 18 -37.28 8.64 1.08
CA ARG A 18 -36.22 7.77 0.56
C ARG A 18 -35.03 8.66 0.20
N ARG A 19 -33.91 8.51 0.92
CA ARG A 19 -32.66 9.21 0.58
C ARG A 19 -32.31 8.82 -0.86
N ARG A 20 -32.18 9.80 -1.75
CA ARG A 20 -31.72 9.57 -3.13
C ARG A 20 -30.37 8.87 -3.05
N ILE A 21 -30.30 7.64 -3.55
CA ILE A 21 -29.03 6.94 -3.74
C ILE A 21 -28.26 7.78 -4.76
N ALA A 22 -27.16 8.38 -4.34
CA ALA A 22 -26.30 9.14 -5.24
C ALA A 22 -25.57 8.13 -6.15
N TYR A 23 -26.19 7.82 -7.30
CA TYR A 23 -25.53 7.07 -8.36
C TYR A 23 -24.39 7.93 -8.90
N LEU A 24 -23.20 7.34 -9.06
CA LEU A 24 -21.95 7.94 -9.55
C LEU A 24 -21.00 8.58 -8.52
N ARG A 25 -20.81 7.93 -7.37
CA ARG A 25 -19.49 7.94 -6.69
C ARG A 25 -18.83 6.58 -6.83
N SER A 26 -18.61 6.12 -8.07
CA SER A 26 -17.71 4.97 -8.25
C SER A 26 -16.26 5.47 -8.18
N GLY A 27 -15.37 4.68 -7.57
CA GLY A 27 -13.94 5.00 -7.44
C GLY A 27 -13.18 5.15 -8.77
N LEU A 28 -13.88 5.00 -9.91
CA LEU A 28 -13.38 5.30 -11.25
C LEU A 28 -13.53 6.78 -11.61
N TYR A 29 -14.51 7.50 -11.05
CA TYR A 29 -14.81 8.90 -11.40
C TYR A 29 -14.49 9.91 -10.28
N THR A 30 -14.29 9.45 -9.05
CA THR A 30 -13.69 10.31 -8.02
C THR A 30 -12.19 10.42 -8.27
N LYS A 31 -11.64 11.65 -8.15
CA LYS A 31 -10.18 11.87 -8.16
C LYS A 31 -9.56 10.92 -7.14
N ARG A 32 -8.87 9.88 -7.62
CA ARG A 32 -8.09 9.00 -6.74
C ARG A 32 -7.09 9.90 -6.01
N PRO A 33 -6.90 9.71 -4.69
CA PRO A 33 -5.84 10.43 -4.00
C PRO A 33 -4.54 10.17 -4.75
N ALA A 34 -3.97 11.24 -5.31
CA ALA A 34 -2.69 11.16 -5.96
C ALA A 34 -1.62 10.86 -4.91
N LEU A 35 -0.54 10.21 -5.32
CA LEU A 35 0.66 10.18 -4.48
C LEU A 35 1.07 11.62 -4.15
N PRO A 36 1.64 11.88 -2.96
CA PRO A 36 2.18 13.19 -2.63
C PRO A 36 3.09 13.69 -3.75
N GLY A 37 2.90 14.95 -4.16
CA GLY A 37 3.74 15.57 -5.18
C GLY A 37 5.21 15.67 -4.72
N PRO A 38 6.16 15.78 -5.66
CA PRO A 38 7.59 15.84 -5.36
C PRO A 38 7.99 17.02 -4.47
N ASP A 39 7.14 18.05 -4.40
CA ASP A 39 7.33 19.23 -3.54
C ASP A 39 7.21 18.92 -2.03
N THR A 40 6.68 17.74 -1.69
CA THR A 40 6.63 17.26 -0.31
C THR A 40 7.83 16.37 -0.01
N PRO A 41 8.37 16.35 1.22
CA PRO A 41 9.50 15.48 1.58
C PRO A 41 9.22 14.00 1.29
N VAL A 42 7.98 13.55 1.56
CA VAL A 42 7.54 12.19 1.25
C VAL A 42 7.49 11.96 -0.26
N GLY A 43 6.93 12.89 -1.03
CA GLY A 43 6.86 12.77 -2.48
C GLY A 43 8.22 12.79 -3.16
N ALA A 44 9.18 13.56 -2.65
CA ALA A 44 10.56 13.54 -3.13
C ALA A 44 11.21 12.16 -2.98
N VAL A 45 11.08 11.54 -1.80
CA VAL A 45 11.57 10.17 -1.54
C VAL A 45 10.87 9.14 -2.44
N LEU A 46 9.56 9.28 -2.67
CA LEU A 46 8.84 8.38 -3.58
C LEU A 46 9.27 8.54 -5.03
N ALA A 47 9.53 9.77 -5.48
CA ALA A 47 10.04 10.05 -6.82
C ALA A 47 11.45 9.47 -7.03
N GLU A 48 12.33 9.64 -6.03
CA GLU A 48 13.67 9.05 -6.02
C GLU A 48 13.61 7.52 -6.11
N ARG A 49 12.82 6.87 -5.24
CA ARG A 49 12.63 5.42 -5.26
C ARG A 49 12.07 4.92 -6.59
N ARG A 50 11.13 5.66 -7.18
CA ARG A 50 10.59 5.35 -8.50
C ARG A 50 11.67 5.39 -9.57
N GLN A 51 12.50 6.43 -9.57
CA GLN A 51 13.57 6.55 -10.54
C GLN A 51 14.64 5.48 -10.36
N ALA A 52 15.02 5.17 -9.11
CA ALA A 52 15.94 4.08 -8.79
C ALA A 52 15.42 2.74 -9.31
N LEU A 53 14.14 2.43 -9.06
CA LEU A 53 13.51 1.20 -9.56
C LEU A 53 13.50 1.15 -11.10
N ILE A 54 13.21 2.26 -11.77
CA ILE A 54 13.26 2.33 -13.23
C ILE A 54 14.70 2.11 -13.75
N ASN A 55 15.69 2.70 -13.10
CA ASN A 55 17.10 2.51 -13.46
C ASN A 55 17.55 1.06 -13.26
N ASP A 56 17.10 0.40 -12.19
CA ASP A 56 17.41 -1.01 -11.96
C ASP A 56 16.80 -1.94 -13.04
N LEU A 57 15.70 -1.51 -13.66
CA LEU A 57 15.02 -2.22 -14.74
C LEU A 57 15.59 -1.91 -16.13
N SER A 58 16.49 -0.93 -16.29
CA SER A 58 16.90 -0.39 -17.59
C SER A 58 17.91 -1.26 -18.37
N GLY A 59 17.65 -2.57 -18.45
CA GLY A 59 18.13 -3.46 -19.51
C GLY A 59 16.99 -3.96 -20.43
N GLN A 60 15.73 -3.69 -20.07
CA GLN A 60 14.53 -4.06 -20.82
C GLN A 60 13.76 -2.77 -21.12
N ALA A 61 13.55 -2.44 -22.39
CA ALA A 61 12.86 -1.21 -22.78
C ALA A 61 11.53 -1.04 -22.01
N ALA A 62 11.35 0.08 -21.31
CA ALA A 62 10.24 0.31 -20.40
C ALA A 62 8.88 0.28 -21.12
N CYS A 63 8.24 -0.89 -21.13
CA CYS A 63 6.88 -1.04 -21.63
C CYS A 63 5.89 -0.32 -20.70
N SER A 64 4.81 0.24 -21.25
CA SER A 64 3.75 0.91 -20.48
C SER A 64 3.15 0.03 -19.36
N ALA A 65 3.07 -1.29 -19.59
CA ALA A 65 2.62 -2.25 -18.60
C ALA A 65 3.57 -2.38 -17.40
N GLN A 66 4.89 -2.31 -17.61
CA GLN A 66 5.88 -2.34 -16.52
C GLN A 66 5.85 -1.04 -15.72
N LEU A 67 5.67 0.11 -16.37
CA LEU A 67 5.51 1.40 -15.67
C LEU A 67 4.29 1.39 -14.74
N ALA A 68 3.18 0.76 -15.15
CA ALA A 68 2.01 0.61 -14.29
C ALA A 68 2.29 -0.26 -13.04
N LEU A 69 3.12 -1.29 -13.18
CA LEU A 69 3.58 -2.13 -12.06
C LEU A 69 4.57 -1.38 -11.15
N VAL A 70 5.45 -0.54 -11.70
CA VAL A 70 6.30 0.36 -10.92
C VAL A 70 5.45 1.29 -10.08
N ASP A 71 4.47 1.98 -10.68
CA ASP A 71 3.59 2.89 -9.94
C ASP A 71 2.75 2.16 -8.87
N LEU A 72 2.39 0.89 -9.11
CA LEU A 72 1.76 0.04 -8.11
C LEU A 72 2.70 -0.26 -6.94
N ALA A 73 3.96 -0.63 -7.22
CA ALA A 73 4.97 -0.88 -6.20
C ALA A 73 5.22 0.35 -5.33
N ILE A 74 5.33 1.55 -5.93
CA ILE A 74 5.50 2.81 -5.17
C ILE A 74 4.34 3.06 -4.21
N ARG A 75 3.09 2.85 -4.65
CA ARG A 75 1.91 2.97 -3.78
C ARG A 75 1.93 1.94 -2.65
N GLN A 76 2.32 0.69 -2.93
CA GLN A 76 2.43 -0.36 -1.92
C GLN A 76 3.53 -0.05 -0.90
N TRP A 77 4.68 0.48 -1.33
CA TRP A 77 5.74 0.95 -0.43
C TRP A 77 5.24 2.05 0.51
N LEU A 78 4.57 3.07 -0.03
CA LEU A 78 4.02 4.16 0.80
C LEU A 78 3.06 3.62 1.88
N LEU A 79 2.16 2.70 1.51
CA LEU A 79 1.24 2.09 2.47
C LEU A 79 1.97 1.29 3.54
N LEU A 80 2.97 0.50 3.15
CA LEU A 80 3.76 -0.29 4.09
C LEU A 80 4.54 0.61 5.06
N ASP A 81 5.24 1.64 4.54
CA ASP A 81 6.01 2.59 5.36
C ASP A 81 5.10 3.35 6.34
N SER A 82 3.89 3.72 5.91
CA SER A 82 2.91 4.36 6.79
C SER A 82 2.44 3.44 7.91
N VAL A 83 2.22 2.16 7.62
CA VAL A 83 1.83 1.16 8.63
C VAL A 83 2.99 0.90 9.58
N ASP A 84 4.21 0.73 9.05
CA ASP A 84 5.42 0.53 9.85
C ASP A 84 5.66 1.73 10.77
N GLY A 85 5.56 2.95 10.26
CA GLY A 85 5.66 4.17 11.04
C GLY A 85 4.66 4.18 12.20
N TYR A 86 3.39 3.86 11.95
CA TYR A 86 2.39 3.75 13.01
C TYR A 86 2.73 2.66 14.03
N LEU A 87 3.12 1.45 13.58
CA LEU A 87 3.49 0.35 14.48
C LEU A 87 4.67 0.71 15.38
N LEU A 88 5.64 1.47 14.89
CA LEU A 88 6.78 1.96 15.66
C LEU A 88 6.39 3.02 16.71
N THR A 89 5.23 3.67 16.56
CA THR A 89 4.69 4.56 17.62
C THR A 89 4.01 3.80 18.77
N LEU A 90 3.67 2.53 18.57
CA LEU A 90 2.91 1.78 19.57
C LEU A 90 3.81 1.35 20.74
N PRO A 91 3.35 1.47 22.00
CA PRO A 91 4.09 1.00 23.17
C PRO A 91 4.16 -0.54 23.26
N SER A 92 3.28 -1.26 22.56
CA SER A 92 3.25 -2.72 22.50
C SER A 92 2.54 -3.18 21.23
N LEU A 93 3.13 -4.15 20.52
CA LEU A 93 2.54 -4.80 19.34
C LEU A 93 1.51 -5.87 19.69
N VAL A 94 1.42 -6.23 20.96
CA VAL A 94 0.48 -7.23 21.49
C VAL A 94 -0.56 -6.53 22.34
N ASP A 95 -1.83 -6.88 22.09
CA ASP A 95 -2.96 -6.57 22.95
C ASP A 95 -2.92 -7.51 24.16
N ARG A 96 -2.35 -7.03 25.27
CA ARG A 96 -2.21 -7.81 26.50
C ARG A 96 -3.57 -8.19 27.12
N ARG A 97 -4.60 -7.37 26.93
CA ARG A 97 -5.95 -7.62 27.49
C ARG A 97 -6.60 -8.82 26.82
N HIS A 98 -6.51 -8.88 25.50
CA HIS A 98 -7.13 -9.96 24.72
C HIS A 98 -6.14 -11.09 24.35
N ARG A 99 -4.88 -11.00 24.82
CA ARG A 99 -3.80 -11.98 24.63
C ARG A 99 -3.58 -12.33 23.16
N ARG A 100 -3.59 -11.33 22.29
CA ARG A 100 -3.41 -11.48 20.84
C ARG A 100 -2.54 -10.37 20.26
N VAL A 101 -1.97 -10.62 19.10
CA VAL A 101 -1.29 -9.58 18.32
C VAL A 101 -2.33 -8.63 17.71
N TRP A 102 -2.01 -7.33 17.59
CA TRP A 102 -2.92 -6.40 16.91
C TRP A 102 -3.11 -6.79 15.44
N GLN A 103 -4.33 -6.67 14.94
CA GLN A 103 -4.66 -7.04 13.56
C GLN A 103 -3.76 -6.32 12.54
N ILE A 104 -3.45 -5.04 12.78
CA ILE A 104 -2.57 -4.25 11.92
C ILE A 104 -1.16 -4.82 11.76
N VAL A 105 -0.63 -5.53 12.78
CA VAL A 105 0.67 -6.21 12.69
C VAL A 105 0.59 -7.41 11.76
N LEU A 106 -0.54 -8.13 11.76
CA LEU A 106 -0.79 -9.24 10.84
C LEU A 106 -0.99 -8.72 9.42
N ASP A 107 -1.79 -7.66 9.25
CA ASP A 107 -2.06 -7.04 7.95
C ASP A 107 -0.78 -6.46 7.32
N ARG A 108 0.14 -5.93 8.14
CA ARG A 108 1.47 -5.48 7.70
C ARG A 108 2.22 -6.57 6.94
N ASN A 109 2.18 -7.81 7.43
CA ASN A 109 2.82 -8.93 6.74
C ASN A 109 2.15 -9.22 5.37
N ALA A 110 0.83 -9.09 5.28
CA ALA A 110 0.13 -9.24 4.01
C ALA A 110 0.48 -8.13 3.01
N LEU A 111 0.64 -6.88 3.48
CA LEU A 111 1.10 -5.76 2.66
C LEU A 111 2.53 -5.99 2.14
N ALA A 112 3.44 -6.42 3.02
CA ALA A 112 4.82 -6.73 2.67
C ALA A 112 4.90 -7.86 1.61
N ALA A 113 4.16 -8.95 1.81
CA ALA A 113 4.10 -10.05 0.85
C ALA A 113 3.49 -9.63 -0.51
N SER A 114 2.52 -8.71 -0.49
CA SER A 114 1.91 -8.17 -1.72
C SER A 114 2.91 -7.33 -2.53
N LEU A 115 3.68 -6.48 -1.84
CA LEU A 115 4.77 -5.71 -2.43
C LEU A 115 5.88 -6.61 -3.00
N GLU A 116 6.34 -7.60 -2.23
CA GLU A 116 7.35 -8.56 -2.67
C GLU A 116 6.94 -9.25 -3.97
N ARG A 117 5.69 -9.73 -4.05
CA ARG A 117 5.15 -10.33 -5.28
C ARG A 117 5.15 -9.37 -6.46
N THR A 118 4.85 -8.08 -6.25
CA THR A 118 4.93 -7.06 -7.30
C THR A 118 6.38 -6.87 -7.78
N LEU A 119 7.34 -6.81 -6.86
CA LEU A 119 8.76 -6.65 -7.17
C LEU A 119 9.33 -7.88 -7.92
N VAL A 120 8.93 -9.09 -7.51
CA VAL A 120 9.29 -10.33 -8.24
C VAL A 120 8.71 -10.32 -9.65
N ARG A 121 7.45 -9.89 -9.82
CA ARG A 121 6.83 -9.76 -11.16
C ARG A 121 7.50 -8.71 -12.05
N LEU A 122 8.10 -7.68 -11.44
CA LEU A 122 8.90 -6.69 -12.15
C LEU A 122 10.26 -7.23 -12.60
N GLY A 123 10.66 -8.44 -12.17
CA GLY A 123 11.96 -9.01 -12.52
C GLY A 123 13.11 -8.41 -11.70
N VAL A 124 12.83 -7.87 -10.51
CA VAL A 124 13.89 -7.46 -9.58
C VAL A 124 14.54 -8.73 -9.05
N GLU A 125 15.60 -9.18 -9.73
CA GLU A 125 16.35 -10.36 -9.34
C GLU A 125 17.33 -10.05 -8.22
N ARG A 126 17.56 -11.03 -7.35
CA ARG A 126 18.62 -10.97 -6.35
C ARG A 126 19.97 -10.94 -7.06
N ARG A 127 20.62 -9.78 -7.11
CA ARG A 127 22.00 -9.66 -7.60
C ARG A 127 22.96 -10.28 -6.58
N ALA A 128 23.75 -11.27 -7.02
CA ALA A 128 24.87 -11.77 -6.22
C ALA A 128 25.90 -10.64 -6.02
N LYS A 129 26.52 -10.59 -4.84
CA LYS A 129 27.61 -9.64 -4.58
C LYS A 129 28.71 -9.88 -5.63
N PRO A 130 29.26 -8.85 -6.29
CA PRO A 130 30.40 -9.05 -7.18
C PRO A 130 31.53 -9.66 -6.35
N VAL A 131 31.87 -10.90 -6.66
CA VAL A 131 33.01 -11.60 -6.08
C VAL A 131 34.20 -11.26 -6.98
N PRO A 132 35.30 -10.71 -6.43
CA PRO A 132 36.48 -10.44 -7.23
C PRO A 132 36.92 -11.71 -7.93
N THR A 133 37.36 -11.57 -9.17
CA THR A 133 37.91 -12.70 -9.92
C THR A 133 39.18 -13.21 -9.22
N LEU A 134 39.56 -14.46 -9.50
CA LEU A 134 40.78 -15.03 -8.92
C LEU A 134 42.00 -14.15 -9.24
N GLU A 135 42.03 -13.56 -10.44
CA GLU A 135 43.07 -12.63 -10.91
C GLU A 135 43.11 -11.34 -10.08
N GLU A 136 41.96 -10.73 -9.82
CA GLU A 136 41.85 -9.52 -8.96
C GLU A 136 42.27 -9.82 -7.52
N TYR A 137 41.95 -11.01 -7.01
CA TYR A 137 42.34 -11.44 -5.67
C TYR A 137 43.85 -11.67 -5.56
N MET A 138 44.47 -12.30 -6.55
CA MET A 138 45.91 -12.54 -6.59
C MET A 138 46.70 -11.22 -6.72
N ALA A 139 46.27 -10.32 -7.60
CA ALA A 139 46.90 -9.01 -7.78
C ALA A 139 46.85 -8.16 -6.50
N ALA A 140 45.74 -8.21 -5.75
CA ALA A 140 45.64 -7.54 -4.45
C ALA A 140 46.55 -8.15 -3.39
N LYS A 141 46.78 -9.47 -3.42
CA LYS A 141 47.67 -10.18 -2.47
C LYS A 141 49.15 -9.95 -2.76
N ASP A 142 49.53 -9.88 -4.02
CA ASP A 142 50.92 -9.62 -4.43
C ASP A 142 51.36 -8.17 -4.14
N ALA A 143 50.41 -7.22 -4.06
CA ALA A 143 50.68 -5.83 -3.71
C ALA A 143 50.81 -5.57 -2.19
N GLU A 144 50.42 -6.54 -1.35
CA GLU A 144 50.50 -6.45 0.11
C GLU A 144 51.78 -7.10 0.69
N GLY A 145 52.56 -7.83 -0.12
CA GLY A 145 53.81 -8.50 0.27
C GLY A 145 55.06 -7.74 -0.16
#